data_AF-A0A9D5MHM0-F1
#
_entry.id   AF-A0A9D5MHM0-F1
#
_cell.length_a   1.000
_cell.length_b   1.000
_cell.length_c   1.000
_cell.angle_alpha   90.00
_cell.angle_beta   90.00
_cell.angle_gamma   90.00
#
_symmetry.space_group_name_H-M   'P 1'
#
loop_
_entity.id
_entity.type
_entity.pdbx_description
1 polymer ?
#
loop_
_entity_poly.entity_id
_entity_poly.type
_entity_poly.pdbx_seq_one_letter_code
_entity_poly.pdbx_strand_id
1 'polypeptide(L)'
;MAAFLSTLLNAAAPGNFARHGIESKESMDLAKSIADTIKVFWDTNVWLFYKMNFGALIVVAIVCGLFINKVLVDKKAYLIVSLASLVMPFITIFPVVLGYNVPWIPNRCLFITVTVMTLVYINLAVVFGNIIRLKAEKAKTVMGVLVVIAILLTVVSPYEYHRCITLKLNKYLYNGYIQDYYNEFLTMTSEFENQQNCDVIIDIPECPEALAQQYYPFYITDDPDNKFNQGVAWAYGLKSIAATEYEAP
;
A
#
# COMPACT_ATOMS: atom_id res chain seq x y z
N MET A 1 -9.40 -20.01 -19.71
CA MET A 1 -10.62 -20.39 -18.95
C MET A 1 -10.28 -21.08 -17.64
N ALA A 2 -9.43 -22.13 -17.64
CA ALA A 2 -8.98 -22.79 -16.41
C ALA A 2 -8.34 -21.82 -15.40
N ALA A 3 -7.39 -20.96 -15.82
CA ALA A 3 -6.78 -19.97 -14.93
C ALA A 3 -7.78 -19.00 -14.29
N PHE A 4 -8.79 -18.54 -15.04
CA PHE A 4 -9.84 -17.64 -14.51
C PHE A 4 -10.72 -18.33 -13.47
N LEU A 5 -11.11 -19.59 -13.73
CA LEU A 5 -11.84 -20.44 -12.78
C LEU A 5 -11.02 -20.77 -11.53
N SER A 6 -9.72 -21.04 -11.68
CA SER A 6 -8.79 -21.25 -10.57
C SER A 6 -8.64 -20.00 -9.71
N THR A 7 -8.57 -18.81 -10.32
CA THR A 7 -8.53 -17.54 -9.59
C THR A 7 -9.83 -17.27 -8.84
N LEU A 8 -10.99 -17.56 -9.45
CA LEU A 8 -12.30 -17.41 -8.80
C LEU A 8 -12.47 -18.40 -7.62
N LEU A 9 -12.08 -19.66 -7.80
CA LEU A 9 -12.13 -20.68 -6.76
C LEU A 9 -11.19 -20.34 -5.59
N ASN A 10 -10.00 -19.81 -5.89
CA ASN A 10 -9.07 -19.36 -4.86
C ASN A 10 -9.60 -18.11 -4.13
N ALA A 11 -10.17 -17.13 -4.87
CA ALA A 11 -10.78 -15.95 -4.27
C ALA A 11 -11.98 -16.30 -3.37
N ALA A 12 -12.78 -17.30 -3.77
CA ALA A 12 -13.93 -17.79 -3.02
C ALA A 12 -13.55 -18.79 -1.89
N ALA A 13 -12.27 -19.14 -1.74
CA ALA A 13 -11.85 -20.13 -0.75
C ALA A 13 -12.14 -19.63 0.67
N PRO A 14 -12.72 -20.46 1.55
CA PRO A 14 -13.12 -20.08 2.90
C PRO A 14 -12.00 -19.45 3.73
N GLY A 15 -10.74 -19.86 3.51
CA GLY A 15 -9.57 -19.31 4.20
C GLY A 15 -9.31 -17.82 3.96
N ASN A 16 -9.78 -17.26 2.83
CA ASN A 16 -9.67 -15.81 2.57
C ASN A 16 -10.67 -14.98 3.38
N PHE A 17 -11.82 -15.58 3.75
CA PHE A 17 -12.89 -14.95 4.54
C PHE A 17 -12.83 -15.32 6.03
N ALA A 18 -12.03 -16.32 6.41
CA ALA A 18 -11.82 -16.70 7.81
C ALA A 18 -11.18 -15.59 8.67
N ARG A 19 -10.71 -14.49 8.05
CA ARG A 19 -10.15 -13.33 8.75
C ARG A 19 -11.20 -12.38 9.33
N HIS A 20 -12.48 -12.57 9.01
CA HIS A 20 -13.57 -11.81 9.61
C HIS A 20 -13.47 -11.78 11.14
N GLY A 21 -13.19 -12.91 11.79
CA GLY A 21 -13.19 -13.02 13.25
C GLY A 21 -12.05 -12.31 13.99
N ILE A 22 -11.03 -11.79 13.31
CA ILE A 22 -9.89 -11.10 13.94
C ILE A 22 -10.10 -9.58 13.97
N GLU A 23 -10.70 -9.01 12.93
CA GLU A 23 -10.78 -7.55 12.71
C GLU A 23 -12.20 -7.00 12.91
N SER A 24 -13.26 -7.81 12.73
CA SER A 24 -14.65 -7.36 12.91
C SER A 24 -15.54 -8.46 13.49
N LYS A 25 -16.34 -8.16 14.52
CA LYS A 25 -17.34 -9.13 15.05
C LYS A 25 -18.64 -9.17 14.22
N GLU A 26 -18.74 -8.36 13.16
CA GLU A 26 -19.93 -8.23 12.33
C GLU A 26 -19.98 -9.28 11.21
N SER A 27 -21.19 -9.70 10.84
CA SER A 27 -21.46 -10.55 9.68
C SER A 27 -21.03 -9.87 8.38
N MET A 28 -20.63 -10.66 7.37
CA MET A 28 -20.25 -10.19 6.05
C MET A 28 -21.36 -9.35 5.40
N ASP A 29 -21.12 -8.04 5.23
CA ASP A 29 -22.03 -7.11 4.54
C ASP A 29 -21.44 -6.72 3.18
N LEU A 30 -22.04 -7.26 2.11
CA LEU A 30 -21.63 -7.01 0.74
C LEU A 30 -21.80 -5.54 0.32
N ALA A 31 -22.89 -4.89 0.73
CA ALA A 31 -23.18 -3.51 0.35
C ALA A 31 -22.19 -2.55 1.01
N LYS A 32 -21.93 -2.77 2.31
CA LYS A 32 -20.88 -2.06 3.06
C LYS A 32 -19.51 -2.25 2.41
N SER A 33 -19.16 -3.49 2.05
CA SER A 33 -17.87 -3.79 1.42
C SER A 33 -17.67 -3.09 0.06
N ILE A 34 -18.73 -2.93 -0.74
CA ILE A 34 -18.68 -2.15 -1.98
C ILE A 34 -18.45 -0.67 -1.68
N ALA A 35 -19.17 -0.09 -0.71
CA ALA A 35 -19.00 1.30 -0.32
C ALA A 35 -17.58 1.57 0.21
N ASP A 36 -17.08 0.68 1.07
CA ASP A 36 -15.72 0.76 1.61
C ASP A 36 -14.65 0.60 0.53
N THR A 37 -14.89 -0.25 -0.49
CA THR A 37 -14.00 -0.36 -1.66
C THR A 37 -13.90 0.96 -2.42
N ILE A 38 -15.03 1.64 -2.64
CA ILE A 38 -15.07 2.95 -3.30
C ILE A 38 -14.32 3.98 -2.46
N LYS A 39 -14.52 3.97 -1.14
CA LYS A 39 -13.83 4.86 -0.20
C LYS A 39 -12.32 4.66 -0.27
N VAL A 40 -11.82 3.43 -0.14
CA VAL A 40 -10.38 3.12 -0.24
C VAL A 40 -9.80 3.54 -1.59
N PHE A 41 -10.52 3.31 -2.69
CA PHE A 41 -10.11 3.76 -4.01
C PHE A 41 -10.00 5.30 -4.09
N TRP A 42 -10.97 6.01 -3.52
CA TRP A 42 -10.98 7.47 -3.48
C TRP A 42 -9.84 8.02 -2.62
N ASP A 43 -9.67 7.49 -1.40
CA ASP A 43 -8.62 7.90 -0.47
C ASP A 43 -7.23 7.66 -1.07
N THR A 44 -7.04 6.55 -1.80
CA THR A 44 -5.80 6.25 -2.52
C THR A 44 -5.56 7.25 -3.66
N ASN A 45 -6.60 7.65 -4.40
CA ASN A 45 -6.49 8.70 -5.42
C ASN A 45 -6.11 10.05 -4.83
N VAL A 46 -6.79 10.48 -3.77
CA VAL A 46 -6.47 11.72 -3.06
C VAL A 46 -5.02 11.69 -2.59
N TRP A 47 -4.57 10.58 -2.00
CA TRP A 47 -3.18 10.41 -1.60
C TRP A 47 -2.20 10.50 -2.76
N LEU A 48 -2.45 9.81 -3.88
CA LEU A 48 -1.59 9.84 -5.06
C LEU A 48 -1.47 11.26 -5.66
N PHE A 49 -2.60 11.90 -5.95
CA PHE A 49 -2.60 13.18 -6.66
C PHE A 49 -2.23 14.35 -5.76
N TYR A 50 -2.71 14.38 -4.52
CA TYR A 50 -2.48 15.51 -3.60
C TYR A 50 -1.18 15.37 -2.82
N LYS A 51 -0.92 14.18 -2.21
CA LYS A 51 0.25 13.99 -1.35
C LYS A 51 1.51 13.55 -2.09
N MET A 52 1.40 12.90 -3.24
CA MET A 52 2.55 12.33 -3.97
C MET A 52 2.82 13.01 -5.34
N ASN A 53 2.10 14.07 -5.68
CA ASN A 53 2.22 14.78 -6.96
C ASN A 53 2.14 13.85 -8.19
N PHE A 54 1.30 12.82 -8.12
CA PHE A 54 1.16 11.84 -9.19
C PHE A 54 0.68 12.48 -10.52
N GLY A 55 0.02 13.65 -10.46
CA GLY A 55 -0.38 14.41 -11.63
C GLY A 55 0.79 14.78 -12.55
N ALA A 56 1.95 15.16 -12.01
CA ALA A 56 3.12 15.47 -12.82
C ALA A 56 3.61 14.25 -13.62
N LEU A 57 3.60 13.06 -12.99
CA LEU A 57 3.94 11.79 -13.65
C LEU A 57 2.96 11.46 -14.78
N ILE A 58 1.67 11.73 -14.59
CA ILE A 58 0.64 11.53 -15.61
C ILE A 58 0.88 12.45 -16.82
N VAL A 59 1.25 13.71 -16.59
CA VAL A 59 1.58 14.61 -17.70
C VAL A 59 2.81 14.13 -18.46
N VAL A 60 3.85 13.65 -17.78
CA VAL A 60 5.03 13.02 -18.42
C VAL A 60 4.61 11.81 -19.25
N ALA A 61 3.73 10.95 -18.74
CA ALA A 61 3.21 9.80 -19.49
C ALA A 61 2.39 10.21 -20.73
N ILE A 62 1.61 11.30 -20.67
CA ILE A 62 0.93 11.88 -21.85
C ILE A 62 1.97 12.33 -22.88
N VAL A 63 3.03 13.01 -22.45
CA VAL A 63 4.12 13.44 -23.34
C VAL A 63 4.79 12.23 -23.99
N CYS A 64 5.08 11.16 -23.23
CA CYS A 64 5.59 9.90 -23.81
C CYS A 64 4.63 9.35 -24.89
N GLY A 65 3.32 9.39 -24.66
CA GLY A 65 2.31 9.02 -25.65
C GLY A 65 2.37 9.83 -26.95
N LEU A 66 2.74 11.12 -26.89
CA LEU A 66 2.94 11.96 -28.09
C LEU A 66 4.10 11.49 -28.98
N PHE A 67 5.08 10.76 -28.43
CA PHE A 67 6.24 10.25 -29.17
C PHE A 67 6.04 8.83 -29.72
N ILE A 68 4.94 8.16 -29.38
CA ILE A 68 4.67 6.81 -29.89
C ILE A 68 4.30 6.87 -31.37
N ASN A 69 5.26 6.53 -32.22
CA ASN A 69 5.13 6.60 -33.67
C ASN A 69 4.34 5.44 -34.28
N LYS A 70 4.52 4.24 -33.73
CA LYS A 70 3.87 2.99 -34.18
C LYS A 70 3.38 2.21 -32.97
N VAL A 71 2.13 1.78 -33.03
CA VAL A 71 1.55 0.83 -32.08
C VAL A 71 1.56 -0.53 -32.78
N LEU A 72 2.20 -1.52 -32.17
CA LEU A 72 2.33 -2.87 -32.76
C LEU A 72 1.01 -3.68 -32.69
N VAL A 73 0.08 -3.22 -31.86
CA VAL A 73 -1.23 -3.84 -31.63
C VAL A 73 -2.36 -3.07 -32.31
N ASP A 74 -3.50 -3.72 -32.51
CA ASP A 74 -4.70 -3.06 -33.02
C ASP A 74 -5.12 -1.91 -32.09
N LYS A 75 -5.31 -0.72 -32.66
CA LYS A 75 -5.58 0.51 -31.90
C LYS A 75 -6.92 0.45 -31.18
N LYS A 76 -7.95 -0.16 -31.77
CA LYS A 76 -9.28 -0.26 -31.17
C LYS A 76 -9.25 -1.26 -30.03
N ALA A 77 -8.64 -2.42 -30.24
CA ALA A 77 -8.45 -3.43 -29.20
C ALA A 77 -7.65 -2.86 -28.02
N TYR A 78 -6.56 -2.15 -28.29
CA TYR A 78 -5.75 -1.53 -27.24
C TYR A 78 -6.53 -0.47 -26.44
N LEU A 79 -7.33 0.36 -27.10
CA LEU A 79 -8.20 1.33 -26.42
C LEU A 79 -9.24 0.63 -25.53
N ILE A 80 -9.90 -0.42 -26.03
CA ILE A 80 -10.90 -1.19 -25.28
C ILE A 80 -10.26 -1.82 -24.03
N VAL A 81 -9.10 -2.48 -24.18
CA VAL A 81 -8.37 -3.08 -23.06
C VAL A 81 -7.93 -2.03 -22.05
N SER A 82 -7.49 -0.86 -22.53
CA SER A 82 -7.08 0.26 -21.67
C SER A 82 -8.25 0.79 -20.85
N LEU A 83 -9.44 0.96 -21.45
CA LEU A 83 -10.64 1.37 -20.71
C LEU A 83 -11.11 0.29 -19.73
N ALA A 84 -11.09 -0.99 -20.15
CA ALA A 84 -11.44 -2.10 -19.27
C ALA A 84 -10.51 -2.20 -18.04
N SER A 85 -9.26 -1.77 -18.17
CA SER A 85 -8.28 -1.77 -17.08
C SER A 85 -8.66 -0.84 -15.90
N LEU A 86 -9.58 0.12 -16.09
CA LEU A 86 -10.12 0.96 -15.02
C LEU A 86 -10.84 0.18 -13.91
N VAL A 87 -11.28 -1.05 -14.21
CA VAL A 87 -11.92 -1.93 -13.23
C VAL A 87 -10.90 -2.63 -12.33
N MET A 88 -9.62 -2.71 -12.74
CA MET A 88 -8.59 -3.46 -12.02
C MET A 88 -8.35 -2.98 -10.58
N PRO A 89 -8.30 -1.68 -10.27
CA PRO A 89 -8.17 -1.21 -8.87
C PRO A 89 -9.29 -1.74 -7.98
N PHE A 90 -10.54 -1.74 -8.46
CA PHE A 90 -11.68 -2.29 -7.71
C PHE A 90 -11.52 -3.79 -7.46
N ILE A 91 -11.05 -4.55 -8.46
CA ILE A 91 -10.77 -5.99 -8.32
C ILE A 91 -9.66 -6.25 -7.29
N THR A 92 -8.69 -5.35 -7.14
CA THR A 92 -7.62 -5.50 -6.13
C THR A 92 -8.05 -5.13 -4.72
N ILE A 93 -8.91 -4.12 -4.56
CA ILE A 93 -9.34 -3.61 -3.25
C ILE A 93 -10.46 -4.47 -2.67
N PHE A 94 -11.45 -4.82 -3.49
CA PHE A 94 -12.70 -5.42 -3.04
C PHE A 94 -12.52 -6.73 -2.24
N PRO A 95 -11.70 -7.72 -2.67
CA PRO A 95 -11.54 -8.95 -1.92
C PRO A 95 -10.92 -8.73 -0.54
N VAL A 96 -10.05 -7.71 -0.42
CA VAL A 96 -9.38 -7.36 0.84
C VAL A 96 -10.39 -6.75 1.80
N VAL A 97 -11.10 -5.71 1.35
CA VAL A 97 -12.14 -5.04 2.15
C VAL A 97 -13.23 -6.03 2.57
N LEU A 98 -13.69 -6.87 1.63
CA LEU A 98 -14.69 -7.90 1.92
C LEU A 98 -14.16 -8.93 2.92
N GLY A 99 -12.93 -9.43 2.78
CA GLY A 99 -12.39 -10.47 3.64
C GLY A 99 -12.04 -10.02 5.06
N TYR A 100 -11.68 -8.73 5.24
CA TYR A 100 -11.42 -8.15 6.57
C TYR A 100 -12.64 -7.45 7.17
N ASN A 101 -13.63 -7.05 6.37
CA ASN A 101 -14.78 -6.23 6.78
C ASN A 101 -14.36 -4.93 7.50
N VAL A 102 -13.34 -4.28 6.97
CA VAL A 102 -12.81 -3.01 7.47
C VAL A 102 -12.66 -1.98 6.34
N PRO A 103 -12.81 -0.67 6.62
CA PRO A 103 -12.78 0.38 5.60
C PRO A 103 -11.35 0.79 5.19
N TRP A 104 -10.38 -0.12 5.32
CA TRP A 104 -8.97 0.10 5.04
C TRP A 104 -8.32 -1.17 4.48
N ILE A 105 -7.12 -1.03 3.91
CA ILE A 105 -6.35 -2.17 3.40
C ILE A 105 -4.95 -2.17 4.03
N PRO A 106 -4.39 -3.34 4.41
CA PRO A 106 -3.03 -3.42 4.95
C PRO A 106 -1.99 -2.87 3.96
N ASN A 107 -0.85 -2.37 4.45
CA ASN A 107 0.21 -1.76 3.62
C ASN A 107 0.66 -2.63 2.44
N ARG A 108 0.77 -3.95 2.62
CA ARG A 108 1.10 -4.90 1.54
C ARG A 108 0.07 -4.91 0.40
N CYS A 109 -1.21 -4.75 0.73
CA CYS A 109 -2.31 -4.66 -0.22
C CYS A 109 -2.34 -3.27 -0.87
N LEU A 110 -2.10 -2.22 -0.08
CA LEU A 110 -1.99 -0.84 -0.59
C LEU A 110 -0.89 -0.72 -1.64
N PHE A 111 0.27 -1.37 -1.45
CA PHE A 111 1.34 -1.41 -2.45
C PHE A 111 0.86 -1.98 -3.79
N ILE A 112 0.14 -3.10 -3.78
CA ILE A 112 -0.43 -3.71 -4.99
C ILE A 112 -1.46 -2.77 -5.61
N THR A 113 -2.37 -2.21 -4.82
CA THR A 113 -3.39 -1.26 -5.30
C THR A 113 -2.75 -0.05 -5.97
N VAL A 114 -1.76 0.59 -5.33
CA VAL A 114 -1.03 1.73 -5.89
C VAL A 114 -0.31 1.35 -7.18
N THR A 115 0.32 0.18 -7.23
CA THR A 115 1.00 -0.32 -8.43
C THR A 115 0.02 -0.51 -9.58
N VAL A 116 -1.13 -1.15 -9.33
CA VAL A 116 -2.16 -1.38 -10.34
C VAL A 116 -2.77 -0.07 -10.81
N MET A 117 -3.14 0.84 -9.90
CA MET A 117 -3.62 2.18 -10.26
C MET A 117 -2.61 2.95 -11.09
N THR A 118 -1.33 2.88 -10.72
CA THR A 118 -0.25 3.55 -11.45
C THR A 118 -0.13 3.03 -12.88
N LEU A 119 -0.12 1.70 -13.06
CA LEU A 119 -0.06 1.08 -14.38
C LEU A 119 -1.27 1.45 -15.25
N VAL A 120 -2.47 1.40 -14.68
CA VAL A 120 -3.72 1.77 -15.36
C VAL A 120 -3.68 3.23 -15.80
N TYR A 121 -3.32 4.15 -14.90
CA TYR A 121 -3.31 5.58 -15.22
C TYR A 121 -2.19 5.97 -16.20
N ILE A 122 -0.99 5.40 -16.07
CA ILE A 122 0.09 5.61 -17.04
C ILE A 122 -0.33 5.07 -18.42
N ASN A 123 -0.92 3.88 -18.47
CA ASN A 123 -1.40 3.31 -19.73
C ASN A 123 -2.46 4.21 -20.39
N LEU A 124 -3.44 4.70 -19.63
CA LEU A 124 -4.46 5.63 -20.13
C LEU A 124 -3.86 6.98 -20.56
N ALA A 125 -2.91 7.52 -19.80
CA ALA A 125 -2.19 8.74 -20.13
C ALA A 125 -1.44 8.62 -21.45
N VAL A 126 -0.75 7.51 -21.67
CA VAL A 126 -0.04 7.20 -22.91
C VAL A 126 -1.01 7.07 -24.09
N VAL A 127 -2.13 6.35 -23.92
CA VAL A 127 -3.19 6.25 -24.94
C VAL A 127 -3.74 7.63 -25.29
N PHE A 128 -4.02 8.45 -24.28
CA PHE A 128 -4.52 9.81 -24.46
C PHE A 128 -3.52 10.69 -25.21
N GLY A 129 -2.23 10.64 -24.84
CA GLY A 129 -1.16 11.32 -25.57
C GLY A 129 -1.09 10.92 -27.04
N ASN A 130 -1.17 9.62 -27.34
CA ASN A 130 -1.18 9.14 -28.73
C ASN A 130 -2.42 9.62 -29.51
N ILE A 131 -3.60 9.67 -28.87
CA ILE A 131 -4.81 10.23 -29.49
C ILE A 131 -4.63 11.72 -29.81
N ILE A 132 -4.05 12.50 -28.88
CA ILE A 132 -3.78 13.92 -29.10
C ILE A 132 -2.83 14.08 -30.29
N ARG A 133 -1.74 13.33 -30.35
CA ARG A 133 -0.77 13.36 -31.46
C ARG A 133 -1.45 13.17 -32.82
N LEU A 134 -2.36 12.19 -32.93
CA LEU A 134 -3.08 11.90 -34.17
C LEU A 134 -4.03 13.02 -34.61
N LYS A 135 -4.47 13.87 -33.67
CA LYS A 135 -5.42 14.96 -33.94
C LYS A 135 -4.80 16.36 -33.94
N ALA A 136 -3.63 16.53 -33.34
CA ALA A 136 -3.02 17.83 -33.13
C ALA A 136 -2.17 18.25 -34.34
N GLU A 137 -2.66 19.23 -35.09
CA GLU A 137 -1.87 19.89 -36.15
C GLU A 137 -0.62 20.62 -35.59
N LYS A 138 -0.66 21.02 -34.31
CA LYS A 138 0.40 21.77 -33.61
C LYS A 138 0.99 21.00 -32.42
N ALA A 139 1.51 19.80 -32.66
CA ALA A 139 2.07 18.93 -31.61
C ALA A 139 3.13 19.62 -30.72
N LYS A 140 3.96 20.51 -31.28
CA LYS A 140 4.97 21.27 -30.50
C LYS A 140 4.34 22.24 -29.49
N THR A 141 3.25 22.91 -29.84
CA THR A 141 2.53 23.82 -28.94
C THR A 141 1.86 23.03 -27.81
N VAL A 142 1.20 21.91 -28.14
CA VAL A 142 0.59 21.02 -27.15
C VAL A 142 1.64 20.52 -26.15
N MET A 143 2.81 20.10 -26.63
CA MET A 143 3.91 19.67 -25.79
C MET A 143 4.38 20.78 -24.84
N GLY A 144 4.55 22.01 -25.35
CA GLY A 144 4.91 23.17 -24.53
C GLY A 144 3.90 23.42 -23.41
N VAL A 145 2.60 23.36 -23.72
CA VAL A 145 1.53 23.50 -22.72
C VAL A 145 1.58 22.40 -21.67
N LEU A 146 1.76 21.13 -22.07
CA LEU A 146 1.87 20.02 -21.13
C LEU A 146 3.09 20.17 -20.20
N VAL A 147 4.24 20.61 -20.71
CA VAL A 147 5.42 20.86 -19.87
C VAL A 147 5.13 21.97 -18.85
N VAL A 148 4.47 23.06 -19.25
CA VAL A 148 4.06 24.13 -18.33
C VAL A 148 3.12 23.59 -17.25
N ILE A 149 2.14 22.76 -17.62
CA ILE A 149 1.23 22.11 -16.65
C ILE A 149 2.00 21.23 -15.66
N ALA A 150 2.96 20.42 -16.13
CA ALA A 150 3.77 19.57 -15.25
C ALA A 150 4.58 20.39 -14.24
N ILE A 151 5.16 21.51 -14.67
CA ILE A 151 5.87 22.45 -13.79
C ILE A 151 4.90 23.05 -12.76
N LEU A 152 3.74 23.54 -13.19
CA LEU A 152 2.73 24.12 -12.30
C LEU A 152 2.24 23.12 -11.26
N LEU A 153 1.97 21.87 -11.65
CA LEU A 153 1.60 20.79 -10.72
C LEU A 153 2.68 20.57 -9.66
N THR A 154 3.95 20.65 -10.05
CA THR A 154 5.07 20.48 -9.11
C THR A 154 5.25 21.67 -8.18
N VAL A 155 5.02 22.90 -8.64
CA VAL A 155 5.15 24.11 -7.83
C VAL A 155 4.00 24.26 -6.83
N VAL A 156 2.77 23.88 -7.21
CA VAL A 156 1.58 24.01 -6.36
C VAL A 156 1.40 22.81 -5.44
N SER A 157 2.04 21.68 -5.73
CA SER A 157 1.91 20.48 -4.92
C SER A 157 2.48 20.69 -3.51
N PRO A 158 1.78 20.23 -2.45
CA PRO A 158 2.34 20.16 -1.09
C PRO A 158 3.39 19.04 -0.93
N TYR A 159 3.77 18.35 -2.02
CA TYR A 159 4.75 17.29 -2.00
C TYR A 159 6.14 17.83 -1.67
N GLU A 160 6.70 17.32 -0.58
CA GLU A 160 8.06 17.62 -0.13
C GLU A 160 8.96 16.43 -0.44
N TYR A 161 9.97 16.62 -1.30
CA TYR A 161 10.86 15.52 -1.73
C TYR A 161 11.55 14.80 -0.56
N HIS A 162 11.88 15.51 0.51
CA HIS A 162 12.53 14.95 1.71
C HIS A 162 11.59 14.05 2.52
N ARG A 163 10.28 14.06 2.23
CA ARG A 163 9.32 13.07 2.77
C ARG A 163 9.33 11.75 2.01
N CYS A 164 10.08 11.65 0.92
CA CYS A 164 10.27 10.39 0.20
C CYS A 164 10.78 9.31 1.16
N ILE A 165 10.06 8.19 1.19
CA ILE A 165 10.32 7.06 2.07
C ILE A 165 11.75 6.55 1.90
N THR A 166 12.20 6.37 0.65
CA THR A 166 13.55 5.90 0.35
C THR A 166 14.62 6.83 0.93
N LEU A 167 14.40 8.15 0.88
CA LEU A 167 15.33 9.12 1.47
C LEU A 167 15.32 9.07 3.00
N LYS A 168 14.12 8.96 3.60
CA LYS A 168 14.00 8.78 5.06
C LYS A 168 14.71 7.51 5.52
N LEU A 169 14.42 6.36 4.89
CA LEU A 169 15.04 5.07 5.24
C LEU A 169 16.56 5.10 5.06
N ASN A 170 17.06 5.68 3.97
CA ASN A 170 18.50 5.85 3.80
C ASN A 170 19.12 6.72 4.90
N LYS A 171 18.44 7.79 5.32
CA LYS A 171 18.88 8.61 6.46
C LYS A 171 18.91 7.81 7.76
N TYR A 172 17.88 7.02 8.04
CA TYR A 172 17.85 6.17 9.25
C TYR A 172 18.93 5.09 9.23
N LEU A 173 19.15 4.46 8.08
CA LEU A 173 20.20 3.45 7.90
C LEU A 173 21.60 4.07 8.05
N TYR A 174 21.84 5.22 7.45
CA TYR A 174 23.11 5.93 7.53
C TYR A 174 23.42 6.41 8.95
N ASN A 175 22.41 6.87 9.67
CA ASN A 175 22.55 7.37 11.05
C ASN A 175 22.62 6.26 12.10
N GLY A 176 22.47 4.99 11.74
CA GLY A 176 22.57 3.86 12.68
C GLY A 176 21.26 3.46 13.38
N TYR A 177 20.18 4.23 13.25
CA TYR A 177 18.93 4.00 13.99
C TYR A 177 18.29 2.62 13.74
N ILE A 178 18.40 2.07 12.53
CA ILE A 178 17.87 0.73 12.23
C ILE A 178 18.69 -0.33 12.95
N GLN A 179 20.00 -0.14 12.99
CA GLN A 179 20.96 -1.04 13.64
C GLN A 179 20.77 -0.99 15.16
N ASP A 180 20.59 0.20 15.73
CA ASP A 180 20.34 0.39 17.16
C ASP A 180 19.03 -0.30 17.58
N TYR A 181 17.92 -0.03 16.88
CA TYR A 181 16.63 -0.70 17.13
C TYR A 181 16.74 -2.23 17.01
N TYR A 182 17.46 -2.73 16.01
CA TYR A 182 17.69 -4.17 15.84
C TYR A 182 18.49 -4.77 17.01
N ASN A 183 19.53 -4.07 17.47
CA ASN A 183 20.35 -4.52 18.59
C ASN A 183 19.57 -4.51 19.91
N GLU A 184 18.75 -3.50 20.16
CA GLU A 184 17.85 -3.44 21.32
C GLU A 184 16.84 -4.59 21.30
N PHE A 185 16.22 -4.84 20.14
CA PHE A 185 15.30 -5.96 19.95
C PHE A 185 15.97 -7.32 20.17
N LEU A 186 17.19 -7.52 19.64
CA LEU A 186 17.95 -8.74 19.88
C LEU A 186 18.31 -8.91 21.34
N THR A 187 18.71 -7.84 22.02
CA THR A 187 19.06 -7.87 23.44
C THR A 187 17.84 -8.32 24.25
N MET A 188 16.71 -7.66 24.06
CA MET A 188 15.45 -8.01 24.72
C MET A 188 15.04 -9.48 24.47
N THR A 189 15.07 -9.94 23.21
CA THR A 189 14.65 -11.31 22.90
C THR A 189 15.63 -12.37 23.41
N SER A 190 16.93 -12.06 23.48
CA SER A 190 17.95 -12.95 24.06
C SER A 190 17.79 -13.13 25.57
N GLU A 191 17.21 -12.15 26.27
CA GLU A 191 16.94 -12.27 27.71
C GLU A 191 15.85 -13.29 28.02
N PHE A 192 14.94 -13.56 27.08
CA PHE A 192 13.87 -14.54 27.28
C PHE A 192 14.41 -15.96 27.51
N GLU A 193 15.52 -16.31 26.86
CA GLU A 193 16.15 -17.63 27.05
C GLU A 193 16.57 -17.87 28.51
N ASN A 194 16.89 -16.79 29.25
CA ASN A 194 17.31 -16.86 30.64
C ASN A 194 16.14 -16.77 31.65
N GLN A 195 14.89 -16.60 31.16
CA GLN A 195 13.69 -16.38 31.98
C GLN A 195 12.65 -17.49 31.83
N GLN A 196 13.10 -18.73 31.57
CA GLN A 196 12.20 -19.87 31.38
C GLN A 196 11.26 -20.09 32.57
N ASN A 197 9.99 -20.34 32.28
CA ASN A 197 8.89 -20.50 33.23
C ASN A 197 8.63 -19.28 34.15
N CYS A 198 9.15 -18.10 33.81
CA CYS A 198 8.84 -16.85 34.50
C CYS A 198 7.71 -16.08 33.81
N ASP A 199 7.02 -15.25 34.59
CA ASP A 199 6.12 -14.21 34.08
C ASP A 199 6.98 -12.99 33.75
N VAL A 200 6.97 -12.54 32.48
CA VAL A 200 7.87 -11.51 31.98
C VAL A 200 7.09 -10.26 31.62
N ILE A 201 7.53 -9.11 32.13
CA ILE A 201 7.04 -7.80 31.70
C ILE A 201 8.18 -7.13 30.94
N ILE A 202 7.92 -6.75 29.70
CA ILE A 202 8.92 -6.12 28.84
C ILE A 202 8.58 -4.66 28.59
N ASP A 203 9.63 -3.84 28.52
CA ASP A 203 9.54 -2.54 27.87
C ASP A 203 9.85 -2.73 26.38
N ILE A 204 8.97 -2.24 25.51
CA ILE A 204 9.10 -2.46 24.07
C ILE A 204 10.05 -1.39 23.52
N PRO A 205 11.15 -1.76 22.85
CA PRO A 205 12.06 -0.79 22.25
C PRO A 205 11.31 0.20 21.36
N GLU A 206 11.58 1.49 21.54
CA GLU A 206 10.96 2.54 20.74
C GLU A 206 11.32 2.35 19.27
N CYS A 207 10.33 2.03 18.44
CA CYS A 207 10.54 1.99 17.00
C CYS A 207 10.48 3.42 16.46
N PRO A 208 11.53 3.93 15.78
CA PRO A 208 11.49 5.25 15.16
C PRO A 208 10.21 5.41 14.33
N GLU A 209 9.50 6.52 14.48
CA GLU A 209 8.16 6.74 13.90
C GLU A 209 8.10 6.41 12.39
N ALA A 210 9.16 6.76 11.65
CA ALA A 210 9.25 6.48 10.22
C ALA A 210 9.38 4.98 9.88
N LEU A 211 9.92 4.17 10.79
CA LEU A 211 9.96 2.72 10.69
C LEU A 211 8.63 2.13 11.19
N ALA A 212 8.07 2.62 12.29
CA ALA A 212 6.79 2.15 12.84
C ALA A 212 5.60 2.35 11.88
N GLN A 213 5.62 3.43 11.08
CA GLN A 213 4.59 3.70 10.07
C GLN A 213 4.71 2.82 8.81
N GLN A 214 5.83 2.13 8.62
CA GLN A 214 6.17 1.47 7.34
C GLN A 214 6.43 -0.02 7.46
N TYR A 215 7.07 -0.42 8.55
CA TYR A 215 7.26 -1.79 8.96
C TYR A 215 6.27 -2.11 10.06
N TYR A 216 5.95 -3.39 10.20
CA TYR A 216 5.16 -3.85 11.32
C TYR A 216 6.15 -4.05 12.49
N PRO A 217 6.21 -3.11 13.47
CA PRO A 217 7.14 -3.26 14.57
C PRO A 217 6.76 -4.50 15.38
N PHE A 218 7.73 -5.10 16.05
CA PHE A 218 7.41 -6.06 17.08
C PHE A 218 6.57 -5.37 18.15
N TYR A 219 5.50 -6.02 18.59
CA TYR A 219 4.62 -5.51 19.63
C TYR A 219 4.22 -6.67 20.54
N ILE A 220 4.02 -6.38 21.81
CA ILE A 220 3.42 -7.26 22.81
C ILE A 220 2.27 -6.44 23.42
N THR A 221 1.15 -7.08 23.71
CA THR A 221 0.04 -6.38 24.37
C THR A 221 0.28 -6.31 25.88
N ASP A 222 -0.35 -5.36 26.53
CA ASP A 222 -0.47 -5.28 27.98
C ASP A 222 -1.28 -6.46 28.56
N ASP A 223 -2.19 -7.04 27.78
CA ASP A 223 -2.95 -8.25 28.14
C ASP A 223 -2.12 -9.54 27.92
N PRO A 224 -1.70 -10.26 28.98
CA PRO A 224 -0.97 -11.52 28.87
C PRO A 224 -1.81 -12.67 28.29
N ASP A 225 -3.14 -12.59 28.35
CA ASP A 225 -4.06 -13.61 27.81
C ASP A 225 -4.32 -13.43 26.30
N ASN A 226 -3.74 -12.40 25.69
CA ASN A 226 -3.77 -12.22 24.25
C ASN A 226 -3.11 -13.41 23.53
N LYS A 227 -3.76 -13.93 22.47
CA LYS A 227 -3.25 -15.08 21.70
C LYS A 227 -1.84 -14.85 21.14
N PHE A 228 -1.50 -13.61 20.79
CA PHE A 228 -0.16 -13.27 20.32
C PHE A 228 0.86 -13.44 21.45
N ASN A 229 0.60 -12.85 22.62
CA ASN A 229 1.46 -12.97 23.81
C ASN A 229 1.63 -14.42 24.24
N GLN A 230 0.55 -15.21 24.26
CA GLN A 230 0.61 -16.65 24.56
C GLN A 230 1.49 -17.41 23.55
N GLY A 231 1.41 -17.06 22.27
CA GLY A 231 2.25 -17.66 21.24
C GLY A 231 3.74 -17.33 21.43
N VAL A 232 4.05 -16.10 21.81
CA VAL A 232 5.42 -15.68 22.14
C VAL A 232 5.92 -16.38 23.40
N ALA A 233 5.14 -16.38 24.48
CA ALA A 233 5.48 -17.07 25.73
C ALA A 233 5.75 -18.56 25.49
N TRP A 234 4.90 -19.22 24.71
CA TRP A 234 5.09 -20.62 24.32
C TRP A 234 6.39 -20.83 23.52
N ALA A 235 6.69 -19.95 22.55
CA ALA A 235 7.87 -20.07 21.70
C ALA A 235 9.19 -19.94 22.47
N TYR A 236 9.21 -19.10 23.51
CA TYR A 236 10.40 -18.86 24.35
C TYR A 236 10.39 -19.62 25.69
N GLY A 237 9.38 -20.46 25.94
CA GLY A 237 9.27 -21.23 27.19
C GLY A 237 9.00 -20.37 28.43
N LEU A 238 8.37 -19.20 28.25
CA LEU A 238 7.94 -18.32 29.34
C LEU A 238 6.58 -18.78 29.88
N LYS A 239 6.26 -18.40 31.11
CA LYS A 239 4.95 -18.68 31.71
C LYS A 239 3.89 -17.70 31.21
N SER A 240 4.25 -16.41 31.11
CA SER A 240 3.45 -15.37 30.46
C SER A 240 4.35 -14.21 30.03
N ILE A 241 3.87 -13.38 29.10
CA ILE A 241 4.54 -12.15 28.68
C ILE A 241 3.52 -11.02 28.51
N ALA A 242 3.86 -9.83 28.96
CA ALA A 242 3.06 -8.61 28.77
C ALA A 242 3.99 -7.40 28.57
N ALA A 243 3.48 -6.37 27.89
CA ALA A 243 4.15 -5.08 27.83
C ALA A 243 3.82 -4.27 29.09
N THR A 244 4.76 -3.43 29.56
CA THR A 244 4.41 -2.32 30.46
C THR A 244 3.34 -1.45 29.77
N GLU A 245 2.31 -1.00 30.51
CA GLU A 245 1.19 -0.21 29.97
C GLU A 245 1.68 0.82 28.94
N TYR A 246 1.33 0.60 27.68
CA TYR A 246 1.70 1.48 26.58
C TYR A 246 0.65 2.58 26.50
N GLU A 247 0.94 3.77 27.06
CA GLU A 247 0.21 4.98 26.70
C GLU A 247 0.51 5.28 25.22
N ALA A 248 -0.38 4.84 24.33
CA ALA A 248 -0.27 5.17 22.92
C ALA A 248 -0.29 6.70 22.74
N PRO A 249 0.64 7.29 21.95
CA PRO A 249 0.56 8.70 21.59
C PRO A 249 -0.64 9.01 20.68
#